data_AF-A0A519WV21-F1
#
_entry.id   AF-A0A519WV21-F1
#
_cell.length_a   1.000
_cell.length_b   1.000
_cell.length_c   1.000
_cell.angle_alpha   90.00
_cell.angle_beta   90.00
_cell.angle_gamma   90.00
#
_symmetry.space_group_name_H-M   'P 1'
#
loop_
_entity.id
_entity.type
_entity.pdbx_description
1 polymer ?
#
loop_
_entity_poly.entity_id
_entity_poly.type
_entity_poly.pdbx_seq_one_letter_code
_entity_poly.pdbx_strand_id
1 'polypeptide(L)'
;MSAQSRSSFIDITDGLPSLSNTEAITPSAGHATYLGLDNIQGVRPFNITNLNATQFKVKIYNYSNTDIKAKFTFLVRFTNVVNPASSPNHEVEYIVTIKSGSRPPSVFYSVEKSRFFEKDNCTTPGTIGSSVKYVVPARKYTGATQSEADQKALNDLNANGKAYANTNGTCIAGYYNEEKSQAFTPVCSGTDVVYQGANVTYTVPARKYNAPTLVEANQKAMNDIAANGQTWANQNKTGTCVQMYYNEEASYTLYKSDCGPGYIGNSVTYTVPARKYSSSTLPPRGGTPDFSMIVRQDLQENGLALLNSTGTCSVLPSTIYLTISPTTGREAPSNNVIFYKDAAKTQIIYVTNFKVNYKHTPIGGGTPVNKQVIVTGTGIRLPESGTNILLPGTGYQY
;
A
#
# COMPACT_ATOMS: atom_id res chain seq x y z
N MET A 1 -55.14 -43.41 -20.09
CA MET A 1 -56.29 -42.56 -20.45
C MET A 1 -56.22 -42.30 -21.93
N SER A 2 -57.25 -42.73 -22.65
CA SER A 2 -57.43 -42.53 -24.09
C SER A 2 -57.78 -41.06 -24.36
N ALA A 3 -57.09 -40.43 -25.30
CA ALA A 3 -57.45 -39.14 -25.86
C ALA A 3 -57.23 -39.20 -27.38
N GLN A 4 -58.34 -39.25 -28.11
CA GLN A 4 -58.35 -39.05 -29.56
C GLN A 4 -57.96 -37.60 -29.85
N SER A 5 -56.88 -37.37 -30.59
CA SER A 5 -56.59 -36.06 -31.18
C SER A 5 -56.66 -36.18 -32.71
N ARG A 6 -57.70 -35.58 -33.28
CA ARG A 6 -57.83 -35.33 -34.71
C ARG A 6 -56.99 -34.10 -35.10
N SER A 7 -55.88 -34.33 -35.80
CA SER A 7 -55.11 -33.38 -36.65
C SER A 7 -53.70 -33.98 -36.81
N SER A 8 -53.13 -34.23 -37.98
CA SER A 8 -52.95 -33.33 -39.13
C SER A 8 -52.71 -34.17 -40.38
N PHE A 9 -53.07 -33.63 -41.55
CA PHE A 9 -53.10 -34.32 -42.84
C PHE A 9 -51.70 -34.75 -43.30
N ILE A 10 -51.65 -35.86 -44.08
CA ILE A 10 -50.65 -36.16 -45.10
C ILE A 10 -51.43 -36.50 -46.37
N ASP A 11 -51.54 -35.55 -47.29
CA ASP A 11 -52.21 -35.74 -48.57
C ASP A 11 -51.30 -36.53 -49.53
N ILE A 12 -51.70 -37.76 -49.87
CA ILE A 12 -51.06 -38.57 -50.92
C ILE A 12 -52.05 -38.67 -52.08
N THR A 13 -51.99 -37.69 -52.99
CA THR A 13 -52.64 -37.73 -54.30
C THR A 13 -51.60 -37.94 -55.40
N ASP A 14 -51.79 -38.98 -56.20
CA ASP A 14 -51.06 -39.19 -57.45
C ASP A 14 -51.82 -38.53 -58.60
N GLY A 15 -51.16 -37.64 -59.35
CA GLY A 15 -51.72 -36.91 -60.50
C GLY A 15 -51.39 -35.40 -60.55
N LEU A 16 -50.22 -35.06 -61.11
CA LEU A 16 -49.68 -33.78 -61.65
C LEU A 16 -50.59 -32.51 -61.75
N PRO A 17 -50.03 -31.28 -61.73
CA PRO A 17 -48.97 -30.71 -60.89
C PRO A 17 -49.50 -29.57 -59.99
N SER A 18 -48.68 -29.17 -59.02
CA SER A 18 -48.84 -28.01 -58.11
C SER A 18 -49.79 -28.19 -56.93
N LEU A 19 -49.31 -28.85 -55.87
CA LEU A 19 -49.74 -28.56 -54.51
C LEU A 19 -48.52 -28.52 -53.59
N SER A 20 -48.46 -27.47 -52.78
CA SER A 20 -47.39 -27.15 -51.84
C SER A 20 -47.34 -28.19 -50.71
N ASN A 21 -46.29 -29.02 -50.70
CA ASN A 21 -46.06 -29.99 -49.62
C ASN A 21 -45.51 -29.31 -48.36
N THR A 22 -46.33 -28.54 -47.68
CA THR A 22 -45.98 -28.01 -46.35
C THR A 22 -47.17 -28.16 -45.42
N GLU A 23 -47.40 -29.37 -44.95
CA GLU A 23 -48.22 -29.57 -43.76
C GLU A 23 -47.38 -29.24 -42.53
N ALA A 24 -47.90 -28.36 -41.68
CA ALA A 24 -47.27 -28.02 -40.43
C ALA A 24 -47.43 -29.20 -39.45
N ILE A 25 -46.33 -29.87 -39.09
CA ILE A 25 -46.35 -30.77 -37.95
C ILE A 25 -46.22 -29.92 -36.69
N THR A 26 -47.31 -29.74 -35.96
CA THR A 26 -47.27 -29.08 -34.65
C THR A 26 -47.37 -30.14 -33.55
N PRO A 27 -46.51 -30.09 -32.51
CA PRO A 27 -46.74 -30.86 -31.29
C PRO A 27 -48.12 -30.48 -30.73
N SER A 28 -48.80 -31.42 -30.07
CA SER A 28 -50.07 -31.09 -29.41
C SER A 28 -49.87 -29.92 -28.43
N ALA A 29 -50.91 -29.11 -28.24
CA ALA A 29 -50.82 -27.80 -27.57
C ALA A 29 -50.12 -27.80 -26.19
N GLY A 30 -50.09 -28.93 -25.47
CA GLY A 30 -49.38 -29.09 -24.19
C GLY A 30 -47.89 -29.45 -24.29
N HIS A 31 -47.38 -29.77 -25.49
CA HIS A 31 -46.02 -30.28 -25.70
C HIS A 31 -45.14 -29.39 -26.57
N ALA A 32 -45.68 -28.32 -27.16
CA ALA A 32 -44.95 -27.38 -28.02
C ALA A 32 -43.80 -26.64 -27.29
N THR A 33 -43.84 -26.60 -25.95
CA THR A 33 -42.77 -26.05 -25.10
C THR A 33 -41.60 -27.03 -24.88
N TYR A 34 -41.82 -28.32 -25.12
CA TYR A 34 -40.84 -29.39 -24.85
C TYR A 34 -40.28 -30.02 -26.12
N LEU A 35 -41.06 -30.00 -27.21
CA LEU A 35 -40.67 -30.56 -28.51
C LEU A 35 -40.79 -29.52 -29.62
N GLY A 36 -39.78 -29.46 -30.48
CA GLY A 36 -39.80 -28.71 -31.73
C GLY A 36 -39.69 -29.65 -32.92
N LEU A 37 -40.29 -29.28 -34.05
CA LEU A 37 -40.26 -30.05 -35.29
C LEU A 37 -39.91 -29.12 -36.45
N ASP A 38 -38.97 -29.54 -37.30
CA ASP A 38 -38.76 -28.91 -38.61
C ASP A 38 -39.75 -29.48 -39.64
N ASN A 39 -39.94 -28.76 -40.74
CA ASN A 39 -40.74 -29.22 -41.88
C ASN A 39 -40.25 -30.57 -42.42
N ILE A 40 -41.20 -31.42 -42.84
CA ILE A 40 -40.90 -32.70 -43.49
C ILE A 40 -40.13 -32.46 -44.80
N GLN A 41 -39.02 -33.17 -44.98
CA GLN A 41 -38.20 -33.13 -46.18
C GLN A 41 -38.28 -34.45 -46.94
N GLY A 42 -38.30 -34.36 -48.28
CA GLY A 42 -38.06 -35.50 -49.17
C GLY A 42 -39.18 -36.54 -49.24
N VAL A 43 -40.44 -36.12 -49.07
CA VAL A 43 -41.60 -37.01 -49.20
C VAL A 43 -41.62 -37.63 -50.60
N ARG A 44 -41.53 -38.96 -50.68
CA ARG A 44 -41.72 -39.73 -51.93
C ARG A 44 -42.98 -40.59 -51.78
N PRO A 45 -43.97 -40.49 -52.68
CA PRO A 45 -45.17 -41.32 -52.60
C PRO A 45 -44.82 -42.81 -52.75
N PHE A 46 -45.59 -43.66 -52.09
CA PHE A 46 -45.46 -45.12 -52.20
C PHE A 46 -45.76 -45.54 -53.64
N ASN A 47 -44.83 -46.22 -54.29
CA ASN A 47 -45.01 -46.69 -55.66
C ASN A 47 -45.33 -48.19 -55.65
N ILE A 48 -46.59 -48.53 -55.98
CA ILE A 48 -47.11 -49.91 -55.99
C ILE A 48 -46.40 -50.81 -57.01
N THR A 49 -45.82 -50.24 -58.06
CA THR A 49 -45.18 -50.96 -59.16
C THR A 49 -43.78 -51.46 -58.78
N ASN A 50 -43.09 -50.72 -57.92
CA ASN A 50 -41.71 -51.01 -57.53
C ASN A 50 -41.56 -51.44 -56.05
N LEU A 51 -42.68 -51.51 -55.30
CA LEU A 51 -42.73 -51.86 -53.86
C LEU A 51 -41.81 -51.02 -52.96
N ASN A 52 -41.42 -49.82 -53.41
CA ASN A 52 -40.53 -48.97 -52.64
C ASN A 52 -41.32 -48.24 -51.55
N ALA A 53 -40.87 -48.41 -50.29
CA ALA A 53 -41.46 -47.73 -49.15
C ALA A 53 -41.37 -46.20 -49.28
N THR A 54 -42.42 -45.49 -48.85
CA THR A 54 -42.40 -44.04 -48.66
C THR A 54 -41.29 -43.68 -47.67
N GLN A 55 -40.39 -42.78 -48.08
CA GLN A 55 -39.36 -42.23 -47.21
C GLN A 55 -39.63 -40.75 -46.99
N PHE A 56 -39.40 -40.28 -45.76
CA PHE A 56 -39.40 -38.87 -45.40
C PHE A 56 -38.37 -38.63 -44.30
N LYS A 57 -37.94 -37.38 -44.13
CA LYS A 57 -37.04 -36.95 -43.05
C LYS A 57 -37.66 -35.80 -42.28
N VAL A 58 -37.60 -35.87 -40.96
CA VAL A 58 -38.02 -34.80 -40.04
C VAL A 58 -36.95 -34.62 -38.98
N LYS A 59 -36.59 -33.36 -38.67
CA LYS A 59 -35.74 -33.07 -37.50
C LYS A 59 -36.63 -32.76 -36.31
N ILE A 60 -36.25 -33.31 -35.16
CA ILE A 60 -37.00 -33.21 -33.92
C ILE A 60 -36.07 -32.68 -32.85
N TYR A 61 -36.52 -31.65 -32.14
CA TYR A 61 -35.77 -30.97 -31.10
C TYR A 61 -36.40 -31.28 -29.74
N ASN A 62 -35.59 -31.65 -28.77
CA ASN A 62 -36.00 -31.80 -27.38
C ASN A 62 -35.48 -30.61 -26.57
N TYR A 63 -36.40 -29.74 -26.14
CA TYR A 63 -36.13 -28.58 -25.31
C TYR A 63 -36.07 -28.91 -23.81
N SER A 64 -36.39 -30.15 -23.42
CA SER A 64 -36.28 -30.65 -22.05
C SER A 64 -34.85 -31.09 -21.70
N ASN A 65 -34.57 -31.12 -20.39
CA ASN A 65 -33.36 -31.69 -19.81
C ASN A 65 -33.44 -33.23 -19.61
N THR A 66 -34.56 -33.86 -19.97
CA THR A 66 -34.76 -35.31 -19.94
C THR A 66 -35.12 -35.88 -21.30
N ASP A 67 -34.82 -37.15 -21.53
CA ASP A 67 -35.28 -37.87 -22.72
C ASP A 67 -36.81 -37.88 -22.78
N ILE A 68 -37.38 -37.62 -23.96
CA ILE A 68 -38.83 -37.61 -24.18
C ILE A 68 -39.20 -38.82 -25.03
N LYS A 69 -40.11 -39.67 -24.54
CA LYS A 69 -40.78 -40.68 -25.37
C LYS A 69 -42.00 -40.04 -26.01
N ALA A 70 -41.95 -39.86 -27.33
CA ALA A 70 -43.03 -39.26 -28.11
C ALA A 70 -43.66 -40.31 -29.02
N LYS A 71 -45.01 -40.31 -29.09
CA LYS A 71 -45.77 -41.10 -30.05
C LYS A 71 -46.11 -40.21 -31.24
N PHE A 72 -45.67 -40.63 -32.43
CA PHE A 72 -46.00 -40.03 -33.70
C PHE A 72 -47.06 -40.87 -34.39
N THR A 73 -48.18 -40.25 -34.75
CA THR A 73 -49.26 -40.88 -35.51
C THR A 73 -49.25 -40.31 -36.91
N PHE A 74 -49.06 -41.17 -37.90
CA PHE A 74 -49.08 -40.83 -39.32
C PHE A 74 -50.40 -41.31 -39.91
N LEU A 75 -51.12 -40.41 -40.56
CA LEU A 75 -52.31 -40.77 -41.31
C LEU A 75 -51.91 -41.12 -42.74
N VAL A 76 -52.09 -42.38 -43.13
CA VAL A 76 -51.82 -42.87 -44.48
C VAL A 76 -53.15 -43.08 -45.17
N ARG A 77 -53.35 -42.39 -46.30
CA ARG A 77 -54.54 -42.57 -47.13
C ARG A 77 -54.27 -43.57 -48.24
N PHE A 78 -55.08 -44.61 -48.32
CA PHE A 78 -55.06 -45.53 -49.45
C PHE A 78 -56.14 -45.12 -50.44
N THR A 79 -55.74 -44.51 -51.55
CA THR A 79 -56.68 -44.07 -52.57
C THR A 79 -57.24 -45.27 -53.33
N ASN A 80 -58.53 -45.51 -53.20
CA ASN A 80 -59.22 -46.46 -54.07
C ASN A 80 -59.48 -45.80 -55.42
N VAL A 81 -58.82 -46.30 -56.47
CA VAL A 81 -58.88 -45.73 -57.83
C VAL A 81 -60.28 -45.83 -58.44
N VAL A 82 -61.10 -46.77 -57.96
CA VAL A 82 -62.46 -47.02 -58.47
C VAL A 82 -63.51 -46.19 -57.71
N ASN A 83 -63.28 -45.89 -56.43
CA ASN A 83 -64.14 -45.00 -55.65
C ASN A 83 -63.31 -44.16 -54.66
N PRO A 84 -62.83 -42.97 -55.09
CA PRO A 84 -61.97 -42.12 -54.27
C PRO A 84 -62.65 -41.67 -52.97
N ALA A 85 -63.98 -41.55 -52.96
CA ALA A 85 -64.77 -41.11 -51.82
C ALA A 85 -64.84 -42.14 -50.68
N SER A 86 -64.54 -43.41 -50.95
CA SER A 86 -64.51 -44.49 -49.94
C SER A 86 -63.09 -44.91 -49.52
N SER A 87 -62.08 -44.09 -49.82
CA SER A 87 -60.68 -44.38 -49.48
C SER A 87 -60.47 -44.37 -47.96
N PRO A 88 -60.10 -45.49 -47.31
CA PRO A 88 -59.88 -45.52 -45.87
C PRO A 88 -58.57 -44.81 -45.50
N ASN A 89 -58.63 -44.09 -44.38
CA ASN A 89 -57.43 -43.62 -43.70
C ASN A 89 -56.94 -44.70 -42.74
N HIS A 90 -55.64 -44.97 -42.76
CA HIS A 90 -54.98 -45.86 -41.83
C HIS A 90 -54.03 -45.06 -40.96
N GLU A 91 -54.10 -45.27 -39.65
CA GLU A 91 -53.16 -44.67 -38.71
C GLU A 91 -51.98 -45.60 -38.49
N VAL A 92 -50.77 -45.08 -38.67
CA VAL A 92 -49.52 -45.78 -38.34
C VAL A 92 -48.86 -45.06 -37.19
N GLU A 93 -48.62 -45.76 -36.09
CA GLU A 93 -48.02 -45.18 -34.88
C GLU A 93 -46.56 -45.60 -34.72
N TYR A 94 -45.70 -44.65 -34.40
CA TYR A 94 -44.31 -44.89 -34.03
C TYR A 94 -44.00 -44.21 -32.71
N ILE A 95 -43.38 -44.95 -31.80
CA ILE A 95 -42.88 -44.40 -30.53
C ILE A 95 -41.38 -44.22 -30.65
N VAL A 96 -40.92 -42.98 -30.48
CA VAL A 96 -39.49 -42.62 -30.56
C VAL A 96 -39.04 -42.00 -29.24
N THR A 97 -37.86 -42.37 -28.78
CA THR A 97 -37.20 -41.70 -27.64
C THR A 97 -36.27 -40.61 -28.18
N ILE A 98 -36.59 -39.35 -27.90
CA ILE A 98 -35.82 -38.18 -28.35
C ILE A 98 -34.89 -37.77 -27.21
N LYS A 99 -33.58 -37.86 -27.46
CA LYS A 99 -32.56 -37.57 -26.46
C LYS A 99 -32.57 -36.09 -26.05
N SER A 100 -32.41 -35.87 -24.75
CA SER A 100 -32.18 -34.54 -24.17
C SER A 100 -30.96 -33.86 -24.80
N GLY A 101 -31.00 -32.52 -24.91
CA GLY A 101 -29.89 -31.73 -25.48
C GLY A 101 -29.90 -31.54 -27.00
N SER A 102 -30.93 -32.03 -27.71
CA SER A 102 -31.16 -31.75 -29.13
C SER A 102 -31.85 -30.40 -29.32
N ARG A 103 -31.20 -29.29 -28.94
CA ARG A 103 -31.71 -27.93 -29.15
C ARG A 103 -31.12 -27.34 -30.44
N PRO A 104 -31.88 -26.56 -31.25
CA PRO A 104 -31.28 -25.78 -32.32
C PRO A 104 -30.20 -24.84 -31.75
N PRO A 105 -29.09 -24.60 -32.47
CA PRO A 105 -28.07 -23.68 -32.01
C PRO A 105 -28.69 -22.29 -31.81
N SER A 106 -28.71 -21.81 -30.57
CA SER A 106 -29.11 -20.44 -30.26
C SER A 106 -28.02 -19.50 -30.76
N VAL A 107 -28.34 -18.69 -31.77
CA VAL A 107 -27.44 -17.64 -32.27
C VAL A 107 -27.56 -16.44 -31.35
N PHE A 108 -26.47 -16.08 -30.68
CA PHE A 108 -26.36 -14.85 -29.90
C PHE A 108 -25.75 -13.74 -30.76
N TYR A 109 -26.19 -12.51 -30.54
CA TYR A 109 -25.71 -11.33 -31.25
C TYR A 109 -24.88 -10.46 -30.32
N SER A 110 -23.80 -9.88 -30.83
CA SER A 110 -22.96 -8.97 -30.06
C SER A 110 -23.72 -7.71 -29.65
N VAL A 111 -23.45 -7.19 -28.46
CA VAL A 111 -23.88 -5.82 -28.10
C VAL A 111 -22.91 -4.79 -28.70
N GLU A 112 -23.34 -3.53 -28.77
CA GLU A 112 -22.47 -2.45 -29.23
C GLU A 112 -21.24 -2.33 -28.31
N LYS A 113 -20.06 -2.17 -28.91
CA LYS A 113 -18.82 -1.82 -28.20
C LYS A 113 -18.25 -0.55 -28.81
N SER A 114 -17.77 0.37 -27.99
CA SER A 114 -17.10 1.58 -28.47
C SER A 114 -15.97 2.03 -27.55
N ARG A 115 -14.99 2.72 -28.14
CA ARG A 115 -13.85 3.32 -27.42
C ARG A 115 -13.29 4.49 -28.26
N PHE A 116 -12.74 5.49 -27.58
CA PHE A 116 -11.97 6.56 -28.21
C PHE A 116 -10.53 6.11 -28.47
N PHE A 117 -10.03 6.40 -29.65
CA PHE A 117 -8.66 6.14 -30.06
C PHE A 117 -8.03 7.44 -30.56
N GLU A 118 -6.83 7.75 -30.09
CA GLU A 118 -6.07 8.90 -30.55
C GLU A 118 -5.35 8.58 -31.86
N LYS A 119 -5.37 9.50 -32.82
CA LYS A 119 -4.47 9.42 -33.98
C LYS A 119 -3.02 9.64 -33.53
N ASP A 120 -2.07 8.87 -34.05
CA ASP A 120 -0.64 8.99 -33.67
C ASP A 120 0.34 9.12 -34.84
N ASN A 121 -0.13 9.00 -36.08
CA ASN A 121 0.70 9.16 -37.27
C ASN A 121 0.75 10.62 -37.76
N CYS A 122 0.76 11.59 -36.85
CA CYS A 122 0.96 13.00 -37.18
C CYS A 122 2.46 13.31 -37.34
N THR A 123 2.89 13.70 -38.54
CA THR A 123 4.31 13.89 -38.88
C THR A 123 4.78 15.33 -38.70
N THR A 124 3.87 16.31 -38.67
CA THR A 124 4.20 17.72 -38.49
C THR A 124 4.56 18.00 -37.03
N PRO A 125 5.75 18.56 -36.73
CA PRO A 125 6.12 18.96 -35.37
C PRO A 125 5.09 19.91 -34.75
N GLY A 126 4.79 19.74 -33.47
CA GLY A 126 3.80 20.56 -32.75
C GLY A 126 2.35 20.21 -33.05
N THR A 127 2.07 19.14 -33.80
CA THR A 127 0.70 18.63 -33.97
C THR A 127 0.42 17.41 -33.11
N ILE A 128 -0.85 17.22 -32.76
CA ILE A 128 -1.35 16.04 -32.05
C ILE A 128 -2.52 15.46 -32.83
N GLY A 129 -2.71 14.15 -32.74
CA GLY A 129 -3.88 13.53 -33.32
C GLY A 129 -5.14 13.82 -32.52
N SER A 130 -6.26 13.96 -33.22
CA SER A 130 -7.59 14.04 -32.60
C SER A 130 -8.02 12.70 -32.00
N SER A 131 -8.90 12.77 -31.01
CA SER A 131 -9.59 11.61 -30.45
C SER A 131 -10.78 11.21 -31.33
N VAL A 132 -10.80 9.98 -31.82
CA VAL A 132 -11.85 9.46 -32.70
C VAL A 132 -12.56 8.28 -32.02
N LYS A 133 -13.89 8.35 -31.91
CA LYS A 133 -14.70 7.23 -31.39
C LYS A 133 -14.84 6.15 -32.47
N TYR A 134 -14.33 4.95 -32.19
CA TYR A 134 -14.62 3.76 -33.00
C TYR A 134 -15.79 3.00 -32.38
N VAL A 135 -16.78 2.63 -33.20
CA VAL A 135 -18.00 1.94 -32.79
C VAL A 135 -18.12 0.63 -33.56
N VAL A 136 -18.20 -0.47 -32.83
CA VAL A 136 -18.61 -1.77 -33.35
C VAL A 136 -20.10 -1.91 -33.06
N PRO A 137 -20.99 -1.73 -34.07
CA PRO A 137 -22.42 -1.71 -33.85
C PRO A 137 -22.94 -3.04 -33.31
N ALA A 138 -24.06 -2.98 -32.59
CA ALA A 138 -24.74 -4.18 -32.11
C ALA A 138 -25.10 -5.10 -33.29
N ARG A 139 -25.12 -6.41 -33.03
CA ARG A 139 -25.44 -7.49 -33.98
C ARG A 139 -24.46 -7.67 -35.14
N LYS A 140 -23.32 -6.96 -35.18
CA LYS A 140 -22.26 -7.17 -36.19
C LYS A 140 -21.66 -8.58 -36.12
N TYR A 141 -21.51 -9.13 -34.91
CA TYR A 141 -20.95 -10.47 -34.69
C TYR A 141 -21.97 -11.42 -34.09
N THR A 142 -21.82 -12.71 -34.40
CA THR A 142 -22.59 -13.79 -33.80
C THR A 142 -21.69 -14.80 -33.07
N GLY A 143 -22.26 -15.50 -32.09
CA GLY A 143 -21.58 -16.53 -31.31
C GLY A 143 -22.54 -17.59 -30.80
N ALA A 144 -21.99 -18.73 -30.36
CA ALA A 144 -22.75 -19.78 -29.68
C ALA A 144 -23.15 -19.37 -28.25
N THR A 145 -22.52 -18.33 -27.71
CA THR A 145 -22.87 -17.68 -26.45
C THR A 145 -22.81 -16.15 -26.59
N GLN A 146 -23.46 -15.42 -25.68
CA GLN A 146 -23.37 -13.96 -25.62
C GLN A 146 -21.93 -13.48 -25.46
N SER A 147 -21.15 -14.12 -24.57
CA SER A 147 -19.74 -13.74 -24.32
C SER A 147 -18.87 -13.93 -25.56
N GLU A 148 -19.10 -14.97 -26.35
CA GLU A 148 -18.33 -15.19 -27.58
C GLU A 148 -18.62 -14.10 -28.62
N ALA A 149 -19.90 -13.75 -28.83
CA ALA A 149 -20.29 -12.70 -29.74
C ALA A 149 -19.70 -11.33 -29.31
N ASP A 150 -19.76 -11.03 -28.01
CA ASP A 150 -19.22 -9.80 -27.44
C ASP A 150 -17.68 -9.75 -27.48
N GLN A 151 -17.00 -10.88 -27.31
CA GLN A 151 -15.55 -10.97 -27.41
C GLN A 151 -15.08 -10.71 -28.84
N LYS A 152 -15.80 -11.21 -29.85
CA LYS A 152 -15.52 -10.90 -31.26
C LYS A 152 -15.64 -9.40 -31.53
N ALA A 153 -16.69 -8.76 -31.00
CA ALA A 153 -16.86 -7.30 -31.10
C ALA A 153 -15.73 -6.53 -30.39
N LEU A 154 -15.29 -6.99 -29.22
CA LEU A 154 -14.17 -6.38 -28.50
C LEU A 154 -12.82 -6.56 -29.23
N ASN A 155 -12.59 -7.73 -29.82
CA ASN A 155 -11.38 -8.00 -30.61
C ASN A 155 -11.31 -7.09 -31.84
N ASP A 156 -12.42 -6.91 -32.55
CA ASP A 156 -12.55 -5.95 -33.65
C ASP A 156 -12.24 -4.52 -33.18
N LEU A 157 -12.87 -4.08 -32.08
CA LEU A 157 -12.63 -2.77 -31.49
C LEU A 157 -11.14 -2.52 -31.23
N ASN A 158 -10.45 -3.49 -30.63
CA ASN A 158 -9.03 -3.38 -30.30
C ASN A 158 -8.11 -3.46 -31.53
N ALA A 159 -8.43 -4.32 -32.51
CA ALA A 159 -7.62 -4.52 -33.70
C ALA A 159 -7.73 -3.36 -34.69
N ASN A 160 -8.95 -2.84 -34.89
CA ASN A 160 -9.23 -1.88 -35.94
C ASN A 160 -9.35 -0.43 -35.45
N GLY A 161 -9.63 -0.21 -34.16
CA GLY A 161 -9.88 1.13 -33.62
C GLY A 161 -8.72 2.10 -33.83
N LYS A 162 -7.47 1.62 -33.71
CA LYS A 162 -6.29 2.46 -33.94
C LYS A 162 -6.12 2.86 -35.41
N ALA A 163 -6.22 1.90 -36.32
CA ALA A 163 -6.15 2.15 -37.76
C ALA A 163 -7.27 3.11 -38.19
N TYR A 164 -8.49 2.92 -37.65
CA TYR A 164 -9.62 3.79 -37.90
C TYR A 164 -9.36 5.24 -37.46
N ALA A 165 -8.82 5.46 -36.25
CA ALA A 165 -8.43 6.80 -35.80
C ALA A 165 -7.31 7.41 -36.66
N ASN A 166 -6.33 6.61 -37.09
CA ASN A 166 -5.28 7.10 -37.98
C ASN A 166 -5.79 7.50 -39.36
N THR A 167 -6.84 6.86 -39.87
CA THR A 167 -7.47 7.21 -41.16
C THR A 167 -8.44 8.37 -41.05
N ASN A 168 -9.28 8.41 -40.02
CA ASN A 168 -10.41 9.36 -39.91
C ASN A 168 -10.12 10.55 -39.00
N GLY A 169 -9.05 10.50 -38.21
CA GLY A 169 -8.64 11.59 -37.33
C GLY A 169 -7.88 12.68 -38.07
N THR A 170 -7.87 13.87 -37.49
CA THR A 170 -7.13 15.04 -37.96
C THR A 170 -5.93 15.31 -37.06
N CYS A 171 -4.87 15.89 -37.62
CA CYS A 171 -3.78 16.45 -36.82
C CYS A 171 -4.12 17.91 -36.49
N ILE A 172 -4.23 18.22 -35.20
CA ILE A 172 -4.52 19.57 -34.70
C ILE A 172 -3.27 20.18 -34.06
N ALA A 173 -3.21 21.50 -33.97
CA ALA A 173 -2.14 22.18 -33.24
C ALA A 173 -2.17 21.76 -31.76
N GLY A 174 -1.02 21.32 -31.24
CA GLY A 174 -0.84 20.97 -29.85
C GLY A 174 0.04 21.98 -29.12
N TYR A 175 -0.04 21.96 -27.81
CA TYR A 175 0.83 22.74 -26.94
C TYR A 175 1.86 21.82 -26.32
N TYR A 176 3.08 22.32 -26.24
CA TYR A 176 4.16 21.68 -25.52
C TYR A 176 4.16 22.13 -24.07
N ASN A 177 4.56 21.25 -23.16
CA ASN A 177 4.79 21.64 -21.78
C ASN A 177 5.92 22.67 -21.72
N GLU A 178 5.79 23.60 -20.78
CA GLU A 178 6.91 24.39 -20.29
C GLU A 178 7.79 23.51 -19.40
N GLU A 179 9.00 23.98 -19.12
CA GLU A 179 9.83 23.37 -18.09
C GLU A 179 9.07 23.35 -16.76
N LYS A 180 9.07 22.19 -16.10
CA LYS A 180 8.52 22.02 -14.76
C LYS A 180 9.56 21.30 -13.91
N SER A 181 9.70 21.72 -12.66
CA SER A 181 10.68 21.17 -11.74
C SER A 181 10.12 21.11 -10.33
N GLN A 182 10.61 20.15 -9.56
CA GLN A 182 10.29 20.03 -8.14
C GLN A 182 11.50 19.50 -7.37
N ALA A 183 11.67 20.03 -6.16
CA ALA A 183 12.68 19.58 -5.22
C ALA A 183 12.20 18.34 -4.45
N PHE A 184 13.08 17.36 -4.31
CA PHE A 184 12.87 16.14 -3.55
C PHE A 184 14.00 15.94 -2.56
N THR A 185 13.66 15.53 -1.34
CA THR A 185 14.66 15.11 -0.36
C THR A 185 14.93 13.61 -0.57
N PRO A 186 16.16 13.21 -0.91
CA PRO A 186 16.47 11.80 -1.07
C PRO A 186 16.39 11.07 0.28
N VAL A 187 15.93 9.83 0.25
CA VAL A 187 15.96 8.95 1.42
C VAL A 187 17.39 8.49 1.64
N CYS A 188 17.98 8.97 2.74
CA CYS A 188 19.30 8.56 3.16
C CYS A 188 19.19 7.53 4.28
N SER A 189 19.69 6.32 4.05
CA SER A 189 19.68 5.22 5.02
C SER A 189 21.09 4.66 5.21
N GLY A 190 21.46 4.41 6.47
CA GLY A 190 22.66 3.72 6.91
C GLY A 190 22.35 2.94 8.18
N THR A 191 23.04 1.82 8.43
CA THR A 191 22.73 0.90 9.55
C THR A 191 23.07 1.48 10.91
N ASP A 192 23.99 2.44 10.99
CA ASP A 192 24.52 2.97 12.26
C ASP A 192 24.62 4.51 12.30
N VAL A 193 24.17 5.17 11.23
CA VAL A 193 24.34 6.61 11.03
C VAL A 193 23.06 7.19 10.43
N VAL A 194 22.49 8.19 11.10
CA VAL A 194 21.38 8.97 10.53
C VAL A 194 21.99 9.93 9.51
N TYR A 195 21.59 9.81 8.25
CA TYR A 195 21.96 10.76 7.20
C TYR A 195 20.81 11.70 6.94
N GLN A 196 21.09 12.97 6.70
CA GLN A 196 20.10 13.95 6.23
C GLN A 196 20.35 14.24 4.76
N GLY A 197 19.29 14.16 3.94
CA GLY A 197 19.36 14.49 2.52
C GLY A 197 19.21 15.99 2.29
N ALA A 198 20.08 16.58 1.49
CA ALA A 198 19.84 17.87 0.87
C ALA A 198 18.89 17.72 -0.33
N ASN A 199 18.04 18.73 -0.56
CA ASN A 199 17.10 18.71 -1.67
C ASN A 199 17.82 18.64 -3.02
N VAL A 200 17.38 17.72 -3.88
CA VAL A 200 17.77 17.64 -5.29
C VAL A 200 16.57 17.97 -6.17
N THR A 201 16.81 18.63 -7.30
CA THR A 201 15.74 19.08 -8.19
C THR A 201 15.58 18.12 -9.36
N TYR A 202 14.39 17.55 -9.52
CA TYR A 202 14.02 16.81 -10.72
C TYR A 202 13.34 17.77 -11.70
N THR A 203 13.87 17.84 -12.92
CA THR A 203 13.40 18.76 -13.98
C THR A 203 12.88 17.96 -15.16
N VAL A 204 11.65 18.25 -15.56
CA VAL A 204 11.07 17.84 -16.83
C VAL A 204 11.30 18.99 -17.82
N PRO A 205 12.16 18.80 -18.85
CA PRO A 205 12.48 19.88 -19.79
C PRO A 205 11.24 20.30 -20.58
N ALA A 206 11.26 21.54 -21.06
CA ALA A 206 10.24 22.04 -21.98
C ALA A 206 10.16 21.16 -23.24
N ARG A 207 8.97 21.07 -23.83
CA ARG A 207 8.70 20.29 -25.06
C ARG A 207 8.83 18.76 -24.95
N LYS A 208 8.92 18.20 -23.74
CA LYS A 208 8.89 16.74 -23.51
C LYS A 208 7.49 16.12 -23.71
N TYR A 209 6.44 16.82 -23.32
CA TYR A 209 5.04 16.40 -23.38
C TYR A 209 4.23 17.33 -24.27
N ASN A 210 3.32 16.77 -25.06
CA ASN A 210 2.34 17.48 -25.88
C ASN A 210 0.90 17.15 -25.48
N ALA A 211 0.01 18.13 -25.61
CA ALA A 211 -1.42 17.97 -25.34
C ALA A 211 -2.27 19.02 -26.08
N PRO A 212 -3.61 18.85 -26.15
CA PRO A 212 -4.51 19.83 -26.77
C PRO A 212 -4.45 21.22 -26.15
N THR A 213 -4.07 21.32 -24.87
CA THR A 213 -3.90 22.59 -24.17
C THR A 213 -2.57 22.64 -23.42
N LEU A 214 -2.07 23.86 -23.17
CA LEU A 214 -0.87 24.07 -22.36
C LEU A 214 -1.02 23.52 -20.94
N VAL A 215 -2.21 23.65 -20.35
CA VAL A 215 -2.50 23.15 -19.00
C VAL A 215 -2.35 21.63 -18.93
N GLU A 216 -2.92 20.90 -19.90
CA GLU A 216 -2.79 19.45 -19.94
C GLU A 216 -1.35 18.98 -20.21
N ALA A 217 -0.61 19.70 -21.07
CA ALA A 217 0.78 19.38 -21.33
C ALA A 217 1.64 19.57 -20.07
N ASN A 218 1.43 20.68 -19.36
CA ASN A 218 2.05 20.96 -18.07
C ASN A 218 1.62 19.95 -17.00
N GLN A 219 0.37 19.51 -16.99
CA GLN A 219 -0.10 18.47 -16.06
C GLN A 219 0.59 17.13 -16.32
N LYS A 220 0.84 16.75 -17.57
CA LYS A 220 1.64 15.55 -17.89
C LYS A 220 3.06 15.67 -17.36
N ALA A 221 3.69 16.84 -17.49
CA ALA A 221 5.00 17.10 -16.90
C ALA A 221 4.99 16.99 -15.37
N MET A 222 3.96 17.53 -14.71
CA MET A 222 3.79 17.41 -13.26
C MET A 222 3.53 15.96 -12.82
N ASN A 223 2.76 15.19 -13.59
CA ASN A 223 2.51 13.77 -13.30
C ASN A 223 3.80 12.94 -13.42
N ASP A 224 4.67 13.24 -14.38
CA ASP A 224 6.01 12.65 -14.51
C ASP A 224 6.87 12.96 -13.28
N ILE A 225 6.93 14.23 -12.88
CA ILE A 225 7.61 14.66 -11.65
C ILE A 225 7.08 13.89 -10.43
N ALA A 226 5.75 13.79 -10.29
CA ALA A 226 5.13 13.09 -9.16
C ALA A 226 5.42 11.58 -9.15
N ALA A 227 5.43 10.94 -10.34
CA ALA A 227 5.66 9.51 -10.47
C ALA A 227 7.14 9.13 -10.31
N ASN A 228 8.06 9.96 -10.83
CA ASN A 228 9.47 9.58 -11.00
C ASN A 228 10.44 10.38 -10.11
N GLY A 229 10.04 11.57 -9.63
CA GLY A 229 10.94 12.51 -8.95
C GLY A 229 11.61 11.94 -7.70
N GLN A 230 10.86 11.25 -6.84
CA GLN A 230 11.44 10.65 -5.62
C GLN A 230 12.40 9.50 -5.93
N THR A 231 12.05 8.63 -6.90
CA THR A 231 12.91 7.52 -7.33
C THR A 231 14.22 8.05 -7.92
N TRP A 232 14.13 9.06 -8.77
CA TRP A 232 15.29 9.73 -9.33
C TRP A 232 16.16 10.37 -8.23
N ALA A 233 15.55 11.05 -7.26
CA ALA A 233 16.27 11.66 -6.14
C ALA A 233 17.05 10.62 -5.34
N ASN A 234 16.43 9.47 -5.04
CA ASN A 234 17.07 8.37 -4.34
C ASN A 234 18.23 7.73 -5.12
N GLN A 235 18.18 7.73 -6.44
CA GLN A 235 19.27 7.26 -7.32
C GLN A 235 20.41 8.28 -7.44
N ASN A 236 20.09 9.59 -7.35
CA ASN A 236 21.04 10.69 -7.51
C ASN A 236 21.44 11.33 -6.16
N LYS A 237 21.51 10.51 -5.10
CA LYS A 237 21.80 10.95 -3.72
C LYS A 237 23.29 11.14 -3.39
N THR A 238 24.18 10.83 -4.33
CA THR A 238 25.64 10.94 -4.12
C THR A 238 26.03 12.39 -3.86
N GLY A 239 26.65 12.66 -2.70
CA GLY A 239 27.06 14.01 -2.30
C GLY A 239 25.94 14.87 -1.70
N THR A 240 24.70 14.39 -1.62
CA THR A 240 23.58 15.11 -0.98
C THR A 240 23.18 14.55 0.37
N CYS A 241 23.50 13.29 0.66
CA CYS A 241 23.37 12.71 1.99
C CYS A 241 24.56 13.11 2.87
N VAL A 242 24.31 13.93 3.89
CA VAL A 242 25.30 14.28 4.92
C VAL A 242 25.10 13.43 6.17
N GLN A 243 26.19 12.96 6.74
CA GLN A 243 26.18 12.21 7.99
C GLN A 243 25.86 13.16 9.15
N MET A 244 24.88 12.80 9.97
CA MET A 244 24.51 13.56 11.17
C MET A 244 25.03 12.86 12.43
N TYR A 245 25.64 13.66 13.30
CA TYR A 245 26.06 13.28 14.64
C TYR A 245 25.09 13.85 15.66
N TYR A 246 24.89 13.15 16.77
CA TYR A 246 24.00 13.55 17.86
C TYR A 246 24.73 13.46 19.19
N ASN A 247 24.28 14.25 20.17
CA ASN A 247 24.77 14.09 21.54
C ASN A 247 24.25 12.78 22.16
N GLU A 248 25.07 12.17 23.00
CA GLU A 248 24.62 11.15 23.95
C GLU A 248 23.95 11.81 25.17
N GLU A 249 23.23 10.99 25.94
CA GLU A 249 22.66 11.46 27.20
C GLU A 249 23.77 11.83 28.19
N ALA A 250 23.63 12.99 28.84
CA ALA A 250 24.55 13.43 29.88
C ALA A 250 23.77 14.04 31.02
N SER A 251 24.24 13.84 32.25
CA SER A 251 23.60 14.40 33.45
C SER A 251 24.64 15.08 34.34
N TYR A 252 24.21 16.13 35.03
CA TYR A 252 25.04 16.84 36.00
C TYR A 252 24.21 17.19 37.23
N THR A 253 24.77 16.90 38.40
CA THR A 253 24.14 17.21 39.69
C THR A 253 24.74 18.50 40.23
N LEU A 254 23.88 19.50 40.40
CA LEU A 254 24.23 20.78 41.00
C LEU A 254 23.73 20.83 42.44
N TYR A 255 24.35 21.67 43.25
CA TYR A 255 24.03 21.85 44.67
C TYR A 255 23.75 23.31 44.98
N LYS A 256 22.71 23.59 45.77
CA LYS A 256 22.36 24.95 46.19
C LYS A 256 23.41 25.49 47.16
N SER A 257 24.08 26.58 46.82
CA SER A 257 25.28 27.08 47.52
C SER A 257 25.09 28.36 48.33
N ASP A 258 23.97 29.06 48.13
CA ASP A 258 23.62 30.34 48.76
C ASP A 258 22.73 30.16 50.01
N CYS A 259 22.80 28.99 50.66
CA CYS A 259 22.11 28.77 51.92
C CYS A 259 22.81 29.53 53.06
N GLY A 260 22.01 30.18 53.92
CA GLY A 260 22.50 30.88 55.10
C GLY A 260 23.18 29.95 56.13
N PRO A 261 23.90 30.49 57.12
CA PRO A 261 24.56 29.71 58.16
C PRO A 261 23.59 28.74 58.86
N GLY A 262 24.00 27.47 59.03
CA GLY A 262 23.17 26.45 59.67
C GLY A 262 22.19 25.72 58.74
N TYR A 263 22.24 25.98 57.44
CA TYR A 263 21.42 25.30 56.42
C TYR A 263 22.31 24.57 55.40
N ILE A 264 21.76 23.50 54.82
CA ILE A 264 22.32 22.76 53.68
C ILE A 264 21.44 22.92 52.45
N GLY A 265 22.08 23.06 51.31
CA GLY A 265 21.40 23.01 50.02
C GLY A 265 21.06 21.59 49.61
N ASN A 266 19.88 21.39 49.04
CA ASN A 266 19.61 20.17 48.29
C ASN A 266 20.43 20.12 46.99
N SER A 267 20.43 18.95 46.37
CA SER A 267 20.94 18.77 45.02
C SER A 267 19.81 18.65 44.01
N VAL A 268 20.10 19.04 42.77
CA VAL A 268 19.22 18.88 41.61
C VAL A 268 20.04 18.29 40.49
N THR A 269 19.54 17.22 39.88
CA THR A 269 20.16 16.62 38.69
C THR A 269 19.45 17.14 37.44
N TYR A 270 20.21 17.75 36.54
CA TYR A 270 19.74 18.13 35.21
C TYR A 270 20.29 17.13 34.18
N THR A 271 19.40 16.62 33.33
CA THR A 271 19.72 15.64 32.30
C THR A 271 19.48 16.27 30.93
N VAL A 272 20.53 16.23 30.11
CA VAL A 272 20.45 16.50 28.67
C VAL A 272 20.18 15.16 27.98
N PRO A 273 18.95 14.94 27.46
CA PRO A 273 18.62 13.68 26.81
C PRO A 273 19.46 13.46 25.54
N ALA A 274 19.66 12.20 25.18
CA ALA A 274 20.28 11.85 23.91
C ALA A 274 19.53 12.48 22.73
N ARG A 275 20.25 12.87 21.67
CA ARG A 275 19.73 13.49 20.44
C ARG A 275 19.06 14.86 20.60
N LYS A 276 19.25 15.58 21.72
CA LYS A 276 18.83 16.99 21.87
C LYS A 276 19.55 17.91 20.87
N TYR A 277 20.82 17.64 20.60
CA TYR A 277 21.71 18.43 19.75
C TYR A 277 22.23 17.57 18.58
N SER A 278 22.38 18.18 17.40
CA SER A 278 22.86 17.52 16.19
C SER A 278 23.84 18.39 15.39
N SER A 279 24.68 17.76 14.57
CA SER A 279 25.68 18.43 13.72
C SER A 279 26.02 17.58 12.49
N SER A 280 26.31 18.23 11.36
CA SER A 280 26.77 17.58 10.13
C SER A 280 28.30 17.50 10.01
N THR A 281 29.05 18.02 10.99
CA THR A 281 30.52 17.99 11.01
C THR A 281 31.05 16.94 12.00
N LEU A 282 32.05 16.17 11.55
CA LEU A 282 32.82 15.28 12.41
C LEU A 282 33.58 16.10 13.47
N PRO A 283 33.46 15.76 14.76
CA PRO A 283 34.27 16.39 15.79
C PRO A 283 35.75 16.06 15.58
N PRO A 284 36.68 16.99 15.87
CA PRO A 284 38.10 16.69 15.82
C PRO A 284 38.43 15.59 16.84
N ARG A 285 39.06 14.50 16.37
CA ARG A 285 39.83 13.55 17.18
C ARG A 285 39.03 12.54 18.04
N GLY A 286 38.27 11.64 17.41
CA GLY A 286 37.93 10.31 17.95
C GLY A 286 37.21 10.22 19.31
N GLY A 287 36.78 11.34 19.88
CA GLY A 287 35.97 11.41 21.11
C GLY A 287 34.51 11.71 20.79
N THR A 288 33.63 11.39 21.75
CA THR A 288 32.21 11.81 21.73
C THR A 288 32.12 13.29 21.35
N PRO A 289 31.17 13.70 20.50
CA PRO A 289 31.36 14.88 19.68
C PRO A 289 31.49 16.18 20.46
N ASP A 290 31.90 17.22 19.75
CA ASP A 290 31.90 18.66 20.05
C ASP A 290 30.63 19.16 20.78
N PHE A 291 29.56 18.35 20.78
CA PHE A 291 28.47 18.45 21.75
C PHE A 291 28.95 18.54 23.19
N SER A 292 30.14 18.06 23.57
CA SER A 292 30.68 18.27 24.91
C SER A 292 30.61 19.73 25.35
N MET A 293 30.86 20.71 24.48
CA MET A 293 30.77 22.12 24.87
C MET A 293 29.32 22.60 25.01
N ILE A 294 28.47 22.36 24.01
CA ILE A 294 27.05 22.74 24.05
C ILE A 294 26.29 22.01 25.16
N VAL A 295 26.55 20.72 25.35
CA VAL A 295 25.98 19.90 26.43
C VAL A 295 26.50 20.37 27.77
N ARG A 296 27.80 20.69 27.92
CA ARG A 296 28.31 21.29 29.17
C ARG A 296 27.67 22.63 29.46
N GLN A 297 27.52 23.49 28.45
CA GLN A 297 26.89 24.79 28.60
C GLN A 297 25.42 24.63 29.02
N ASP A 298 24.67 23.75 28.37
CA ASP A 298 23.29 23.40 28.71
C ASP A 298 23.17 22.85 30.14
N LEU A 299 24.03 21.87 30.49
CA LEU A 299 24.10 21.31 31.85
C LEU A 299 24.39 22.38 32.91
N GLN A 300 25.20 23.38 32.58
CA GLN A 300 25.56 24.46 33.50
C GLN A 300 24.47 25.53 33.59
N GLU A 301 24.05 26.11 32.46
CA GLU A 301 23.11 27.24 32.42
C GLU A 301 21.70 26.79 32.80
N ASN A 302 21.18 25.75 32.13
CA ASN A 302 19.83 25.27 32.39
C ASN A 302 19.77 24.45 33.68
N GLY A 303 20.85 23.75 34.04
CA GLY A 303 20.98 23.10 35.33
C GLY A 303 20.99 24.09 36.50
N LEU A 304 21.70 25.22 36.35
CA LEU A 304 21.70 26.29 37.36
C LEU A 304 20.34 27.00 37.44
N ALA A 305 19.67 27.25 36.30
CA ALA A 305 18.33 27.81 36.29
C ALA A 305 17.32 26.88 37.00
N LEU A 306 17.39 25.57 36.74
CA LEU A 306 16.57 24.58 37.44
C LEU A 306 16.88 24.54 38.94
N LEU A 307 18.16 24.55 39.32
CA LEU A 307 18.58 24.61 40.72
C LEU A 307 18.10 25.88 41.42
N ASN A 308 18.14 27.04 40.74
CA ASN A 308 17.71 28.30 41.34
C ASN A 308 16.19 28.36 41.54
N SER A 309 15.42 27.70 40.68
CA SER A 309 13.95 27.67 40.75
C SER A 309 13.40 26.59 41.70
N THR A 310 14.07 25.45 41.81
CA THR A 310 13.59 24.28 42.59
C THR A 310 14.46 23.93 43.80
N GLY A 311 15.64 24.54 43.90
CA GLY A 311 16.56 24.33 45.01
C GLY A 311 15.99 24.85 46.32
N THR A 312 16.19 24.07 47.37
CA THR A 312 15.71 24.36 48.72
C THR A 312 16.87 24.30 49.71
N CYS A 313 16.80 25.14 50.74
CA CYS A 313 17.69 25.07 51.89
C CYS A 313 16.95 24.37 53.03
N SER A 314 17.60 23.37 53.64
CA SER A 314 17.09 22.64 54.79
C SER A 314 18.04 22.79 55.96
N VAL A 315 17.55 22.61 57.19
CA VAL A 315 18.40 22.75 58.39
C VAL A 315 19.52 21.72 58.35
N LEU A 316 20.74 22.16 58.66
CA LEU A 316 21.90 21.27 58.82
C LEU A 316 21.58 20.24 59.91
N PRO A 317 21.69 18.92 59.65
CA PRO A 317 21.43 17.91 60.66
C PRO A 317 22.41 18.04 61.83
N SER A 318 21.98 17.62 63.02
CA SER A 318 22.82 17.58 64.22
C SER A 318 24.02 16.64 64.09
N THR A 319 24.00 15.75 63.09
CA THR A 319 25.08 14.81 62.79
C THR A 319 25.34 14.82 61.28
N ILE A 320 26.61 14.93 60.92
CA ILE A 320 27.10 14.87 59.54
C ILE A 320 28.11 13.71 59.47
N TYR A 321 28.04 12.93 58.40
CA TYR A 321 28.96 11.84 58.14
C TYR A 321 30.01 12.28 57.13
N LEU A 322 31.20 11.70 57.18
CA LEU A 322 32.25 12.01 56.23
C LEU A 322 33.03 10.78 55.76
N THR A 323 33.62 10.89 54.59
CA THR A 323 34.69 9.99 54.14
C THR A 323 35.99 10.77 54.07
N ILE A 324 37.09 10.09 54.37
CA ILE A 324 38.44 10.62 54.16
C ILE A 324 39.13 9.64 53.22
N SER A 325 39.50 10.12 52.04
CA SER A 325 40.23 9.32 51.07
C SER A 325 41.62 9.92 50.85
N PRO A 326 42.70 9.18 51.12
CA PRO A 326 44.04 9.64 50.77
C PRO A 326 44.14 9.72 49.25
N THR A 327 44.75 10.79 48.76
CA THR A 327 45.10 10.95 47.34
C THR A 327 46.58 10.63 47.17
N THR A 328 46.88 9.63 46.35
CA THR A 328 48.25 9.25 45.99
C THR A 328 48.59 9.89 44.63
N GLY A 329 49.48 10.87 44.64
CA GLY A 329 49.94 11.56 43.43
C GLY A 329 51.40 12.00 43.56
N ARG A 330 52.02 12.43 42.46
CA ARG A 330 53.40 13.00 42.43
C ARG A 330 53.52 14.34 43.16
N GLU A 331 52.41 15.00 43.43
CA GLU A 331 52.32 16.19 44.28
C GLU A 331 51.91 15.78 45.71
N ALA A 332 52.33 16.55 46.71
CA ALA A 332 52.24 16.23 48.14
C ALA A 332 50.96 15.47 48.56
N PRO A 333 51.07 14.45 49.45
CA PRO A 333 49.94 13.59 49.80
C PRO A 333 48.82 14.40 50.49
N SER A 334 47.62 14.41 49.92
CA SER A 334 46.45 15.13 50.45
C SER A 334 45.32 14.19 50.86
N ASN A 335 44.43 14.65 51.74
CA ASN A 335 43.22 13.94 52.15
C ASN A 335 41.98 14.64 51.57
N ASN A 336 41.18 13.93 50.79
CA ASN A 336 39.88 14.42 50.33
C ASN A 336 38.81 14.05 51.35
N VAL A 337 38.10 15.06 51.83
CA VAL A 337 36.96 14.91 52.74
C VAL A 337 35.68 15.18 51.98
N ILE A 338 34.70 14.28 52.05
CA ILE A 338 33.36 14.48 51.48
C ILE A 338 32.32 14.39 52.60
N PHE A 339 31.33 15.27 52.61
CA PHE A 339 30.27 15.31 53.62
C PHE A 339 28.99 14.61 53.15
N TYR A 340 28.34 13.90 54.06
CA TYR A 340 27.13 13.13 53.82
C TYR A 340 26.07 13.37 54.90
N LYS A 341 24.80 13.26 54.50
CA LYS A 341 23.64 13.40 55.40
C LYS A 341 23.39 12.15 56.24
N ASP A 342 23.77 10.98 55.72
CA ASP A 342 23.40 9.67 56.26
C ASP A 342 24.63 8.81 56.59
N ALA A 343 24.46 7.91 57.57
CA ALA A 343 25.51 7.00 58.02
C ALA A 343 25.99 6.04 56.92
N ALA A 344 25.10 5.69 55.98
CA ALA A 344 25.43 4.84 54.84
C ALA A 344 26.24 5.57 53.76
N LYS A 345 26.50 6.88 53.91
CA LYS A 345 27.31 7.71 53.00
C LYS A 345 26.77 7.69 51.57
N THR A 346 25.44 7.72 51.43
CA THR A 346 24.75 7.67 50.14
C THR A 346 24.31 9.03 49.63
N GLN A 347 24.11 10.00 50.54
CA GLN A 347 23.61 11.34 50.21
C GLN A 347 24.66 12.41 50.53
N ILE A 348 25.37 12.89 49.51
CA ILE A 348 26.32 14.01 49.63
C ILE A 348 25.57 15.30 50.00
N ILE A 349 26.11 16.09 50.92
CA ILE A 349 25.56 17.40 51.30
C ILE A 349 26.47 18.53 50.87
N TYR A 350 25.89 19.66 50.51
CA TYR A 350 26.62 20.90 50.30
C TYR A 350 26.48 21.78 51.53
N VAL A 351 27.61 22.08 52.17
CA VAL A 351 27.67 22.93 53.35
C VAL A 351 28.17 24.32 52.95
N THR A 352 27.71 25.35 53.66
CA THR A 352 28.09 26.74 53.41
C THR A 352 28.65 27.34 54.70
N ASN A 353 29.84 27.94 54.61
CA ASN A 353 30.54 28.53 55.76
C ASN A 353 30.74 27.55 56.95
N PHE A 354 30.90 26.26 56.65
CA PHE A 354 31.00 25.21 57.66
C PHE A 354 32.41 25.15 58.24
N LYS A 355 32.53 25.32 59.55
CA LYS A 355 33.83 25.33 60.24
C LYS A 355 34.28 23.90 60.54
N VAL A 356 35.35 23.49 59.88
CA VAL A 356 36.04 22.21 60.11
C VAL A 356 37.29 22.46 60.94
N ASN A 357 37.36 21.87 62.12
CA ASN A 357 38.57 21.83 62.92
C ASN A 357 39.32 20.51 62.64
N TYR A 358 40.64 20.56 62.54
CA TYR A 358 41.46 19.38 62.31
C TYR A 358 42.82 19.52 62.98
N LYS A 359 43.43 18.39 63.33
CA LYS A 359 44.81 18.33 63.80
C LYS A 359 45.72 17.90 62.68
N HIS A 360 46.71 18.73 62.41
CA HIS A 360 47.73 18.47 61.40
C HIS A 360 49.08 18.16 62.07
N THR A 361 49.74 17.11 61.60
CA THR A 361 51.08 16.74 62.05
C THR A 361 52.08 17.04 60.93
N PRO A 362 53.07 17.92 61.15
CA PRO A 362 54.05 18.28 60.12
C PRO A 362 54.85 17.08 59.61
N ILE A 363 55.22 17.12 58.34
CA ILE A 363 56.10 16.13 57.71
C ILE A 363 57.48 16.19 58.39
N GLY A 364 57.94 15.06 58.93
CA GLY A 364 59.18 14.97 59.73
C GLY A 364 58.96 14.65 61.22
N GLY A 365 57.71 14.62 61.68
CA GLY A 365 57.35 14.34 63.07
C GLY A 365 57.35 15.60 63.93
N GLY A 366 56.39 15.69 64.86
CA GLY A 366 56.18 16.86 65.73
C GLY A 366 54.84 16.79 66.47
N THR A 367 54.58 17.76 67.35
CA THR A 367 53.30 17.86 68.08
C THR A 367 52.16 18.26 67.13
N PRO A 368 51.00 17.56 67.14
CA PRO A 368 49.87 17.92 66.31
C PRO A 368 49.36 19.35 66.57
N VAL A 369 49.17 20.12 65.50
CA VAL A 369 48.71 21.53 65.56
C VAL A 369 47.24 21.61 65.20
N ASN A 370 46.46 22.34 66.00
CA ASN A 370 45.06 22.62 65.69
C ASN A 370 44.97 23.61 64.51
N LYS A 371 44.16 23.27 63.51
CA LYS A 371 43.84 24.09 62.35
C LYS A 371 42.32 24.19 62.22
N GLN A 372 41.88 25.28 61.61
CA GLN A 372 40.48 25.51 61.26
C GLN A 372 40.39 25.94 59.81
N VAL A 373 39.37 25.47 59.12
CA VAL A 373 39.04 25.87 57.77
C VAL A 373 37.54 26.05 57.62
N ILE A 374 37.14 27.06 56.85
CA ILE A 374 35.75 27.32 56.51
C ILE A 374 35.50 26.68 55.15
N VAL A 375 34.53 25.78 55.10
CA VAL A 375 34.20 25.00 53.91
C VAL A 375 32.88 25.48 53.33
N THR A 376 32.91 25.80 52.05
CA THR A 376 31.74 26.00 51.22
C THR A 376 31.86 25.05 50.03
N GLY A 377 31.06 23.99 50.04
CA GLY A 377 31.25 22.87 49.12
C GLY A 377 30.65 21.56 49.63
N THR A 378 30.81 20.51 48.82
CA THR A 378 30.48 19.14 49.20
C THR A 378 31.56 18.46 50.06
N GLY A 379 32.67 19.16 50.29
CA GLY A 379 33.86 18.59 50.88
C GLY A 379 35.02 19.57 50.90
N ILE A 380 36.18 19.09 51.36
CA ILE A 380 37.43 19.86 51.40
C ILE A 380 38.62 18.96 51.08
N ARG A 381 39.60 19.53 50.36
CA ARG A 381 40.92 18.92 50.18
C ARG A 381 41.88 19.46 51.25
N LEU A 382 42.39 18.58 52.10
CA LEU A 382 43.35 18.91 53.15
C LEU A 382 44.77 18.54 52.68
N PRO A 383 45.75 19.46 52.73
CA PRO A 383 46.98 19.35 51.95
C PRO A 383 48.02 18.29 52.38
N GLU A 384 47.86 17.55 53.50
CA GLU A 384 49.00 16.78 54.06
C GLU A 384 48.61 15.42 54.70
N SER A 385 49.50 14.41 54.58
CA SER A 385 49.40 13.09 55.21
C SER A 385 49.65 13.15 56.72
N GLY A 386 48.91 12.36 57.51
CA GLY A 386 48.99 12.36 58.99
C GLY A 386 48.00 13.31 59.69
N THR A 387 46.93 13.70 59.00
CA THR A 387 45.89 14.59 59.52
C THR A 387 44.81 13.80 60.27
N ASN A 388 44.65 14.04 61.57
CA ASN A 388 43.49 13.56 62.34
C ASN A 388 42.44 14.67 62.38
N ILE A 389 41.31 14.48 61.68
CA ILE A 389 40.21 15.45 61.71
C ILE A 389 39.49 15.33 63.05
N LEU A 390 39.36 16.44 63.78
CA LEU A 390 38.62 16.51 65.05
C LEU A 390 37.47 17.51 64.87
N LEU A 391 36.31 16.99 64.46
CA LEU A 391 35.12 17.82 64.35
C LEU A 391 34.51 18.13 65.73
N PRO A 392 34.01 19.35 65.96
CA PRO A 392 33.29 19.66 67.19
C PRO A 392 31.88 19.03 67.12
N GLY A 393 31.56 18.16 68.08
CA GLY A 393 30.22 17.58 68.24
C GLY A 393 30.21 16.06 68.18
N THR A 394 29.66 15.46 69.23
CA THR A 394 29.65 14.02 69.49
C THR A 394 28.88 13.21 68.45
N GLY A 395 29.56 12.26 67.80
CA GLY A 395 28.97 11.26 66.92
C GLY A 395 30.02 10.58 66.04
N TYR A 396 31.07 10.02 66.65
CA TYR A 396 32.11 9.29 65.91
C TYR A 396 31.77 7.80 65.86
N GLN A 397 31.84 7.19 64.68
CA GLN A 397 32.38 5.85 64.54
C GLN A 397 33.35 5.80 63.35
N TYR A 398 34.50 5.19 63.60
CA TYR A 398 35.51 4.82 62.61
C TYR A 398 34.95 3.80 61.63
#